data_AF-A0A7K0DH33-F1
#
_entry.id   AF-A0A7K0DH33-F1
#
_cell.length_a   1.000
_cell.length_b   1.000
_cell.length_c   1.000
_cell.angle_alpha   90.00
_cell.angle_beta   90.00
_cell.angle_gamma   90.00
#
_symmetry.space_group_name_H-M   'P 1'
#
loop_
_entity.id
_entity.type
_entity.pdbx_description
1 polymer ?
#
loop_
_entity_poly.entity_id
_entity_poly.type
_entity_poly.pdbx_seq_one_letter_code
_entity_poly.pdbx_strand_id
1 'polypeptide(L)'
;MLPARCWPRRWSGAWPGRSGVGRQWQNLPVPPDTPIPSPTPPVPMPPTTITVNVPPQIIEIAQKSAVTWVTWLPLAASGLVLIGAMVTLYVSNRTNRAAIAAADDREWIKWRREQLVSISNEILTAAHQAGTRLRGFSLWGSEGEVQIVEINNEMAAIPDLARKLELIAGDAFSREVTAIHRSVALCWIFASENFKTVHQSGRVGMAQANTEMSEMTESVGQACRDFTASVRAELKSAGLGQNVTPPSADGTEPRSSEGSAPPPPEPEPESPAAEPE
;
A
#
# COMPACT_ATOMS: atom_id res chain seq x y z
N MET A 1 20.76 20.80 -2.72
CA MET A 1 19.85 20.89 -3.89
C MET A 1 19.20 19.53 -4.04
N LEU A 2 17.90 19.44 -3.73
CA LEU A 2 17.12 18.19 -3.76
C LEU A 2 16.47 18.03 -5.15
N PRO A 3 16.50 16.85 -5.79
CA PRO A 3 15.80 16.66 -7.05
C PRO A 3 14.29 16.50 -6.80
N ALA A 4 13.53 17.27 -7.57
CA ALA A 4 12.08 17.25 -7.62
C ALA A 4 11.57 15.89 -8.11
N ARG A 5 10.70 15.24 -7.33
CA ARG A 5 9.92 14.09 -7.78
C ARG A 5 8.83 14.57 -8.74
N CYS A 6 9.05 14.36 -10.04
CA CYS A 6 8.02 14.51 -11.06
C CYS A 6 7.10 13.27 -11.03
N TRP A 7 5.84 13.45 -10.62
CA TRP A 7 4.77 12.50 -10.90
C TRP A 7 3.88 13.04 -12.04
N PRO A 8 3.44 12.20 -12.99
CA PRO A 8 2.51 12.63 -14.02
C PRO A 8 1.09 12.74 -13.45
N ARG A 9 0.51 13.94 -13.59
CA ARG A 9 -0.93 14.20 -13.41
C ARG A 9 -1.73 13.52 -14.53
N ARG A 10 -2.55 12.51 -14.20
CA ARG A 10 -3.86 12.30 -14.85
C ARG A 10 -4.72 11.30 -14.09
N TRP A 11 -5.55 11.78 -13.16
CA TRP A 11 -6.75 11.06 -12.73
C TRP A 11 -7.96 11.90 -13.13
N SER A 12 -8.60 11.48 -14.22
CA SER A 12 -9.93 11.96 -14.65
C SER A 12 -10.98 11.07 -14.00
N GLY A 13 -12.03 11.69 -13.48
CA GLY A 13 -12.95 11.08 -12.54
C GLY A 13 -13.82 9.95 -13.08
N ALA A 14 -14.26 9.11 -12.15
CA ALA A 14 -15.58 8.48 -12.11
C ALA A 14 -15.72 7.78 -10.74
N TRP A 15 -16.50 8.35 -9.83
CA TRP A 15 -17.04 7.61 -8.69
C TRP A 15 -18.41 7.05 -9.11
N PRO A 16 -18.63 5.73 -9.14
CA PRO A 16 -19.94 5.17 -9.39
C PRO A 16 -20.74 5.04 -8.08
N GLY A 17 -21.94 5.62 -8.08
CA GLY A 17 -23.13 5.06 -7.44
C GLY A 17 -23.19 4.97 -5.91
N ARG A 18 -23.73 6.01 -5.27
CA ARG A 18 -24.54 5.84 -4.05
C ARG A 18 -25.58 6.96 -3.92
N SER A 19 -26.57 6.93 -4.81
CA SER A 19 -27.81 7.70 -4.68
C SER A 19 -28.88 6.82 -4.03
N GLY A 20 -29.35 7.17 -2.84
CA GLY A 20 -30.48 6.45 -2.26
C GLY A 20 -30.72 6.65 -0.77
N VAL A 21 -30.74 7.88 -0.26
CA VAL A 21 -31.50 8.20 0.96
C VAL A 21 -31.99 9.65 0.88
N GLY A 22 -33.31 9.84 0.97
CA GLY A 22 -33.91 11.08 1.46
C GLY A 22 -34.60 11.97 0.44
N ARG A 23 -35.89 11.70 0.17
CA ARG A 23 -36.98 12.70 0.20
C ARG A 23 -38.30 12.05 -0.22
N GLN A 24 -39.12 11.65 0.74
CA GLN A 24 -40.54 11.42 0.51
C GLN A 24 -41.32 11.54 1.84
N TRP A 25 -41.63 12.78 2.23
CA TRP A 25 -42.69 13.09 3.20
C TRP A 25 -43.30 14.44 2.82
N GLN A 26 -44.08 14.44 1.74
CA GLN A 26 -45.13 15.43 1.50
C GLN A 26 -46.28 14.64 0.92
N ASN A 27 -47.33 14.46 1.72
CA ASN A 27 -48.72 14.20 1.33
C ASN A 27 -49.45 13.62 2.55
N LEU A 28 -50.15 14.46 3.30
CA LEU A 28 -51.40 14.13 3.99
C LEU A 28 -52.21 15.43 4.20
N PRO A 29 -53.55 15.35 4.19
CA PRO A 29 -54.44 16.39 3.66
C PRO A 29 -54.97 17.38 4.71
N VAL A 30 -55.31 18.58 4.23
CA VAL A 30 -56.04 19.63 4.97
C VAL A 30 -57.55 19.37 4.88
N PRO A 31 -58.31 19.34 6.00
CA PRO A 31 -59.77 19.30 5.98
C PRO A 31 -60.42 20.68 5.73
N PRO A 32 -61.68 20.71 5.26
CA PRO A 32 -62.23 21.78 4.44
C PRO A 32 -62.86 22.95 5.22
N ASP A 33 -62.75 24.14 4.63
CA ASP A 33 -63.59 25.31 4.95
C ASP A 33 -65.03 25.09 4.45
N THR A 34 -66.02 25.38 5.29
CA THR A 34 -67.41 25.70 4.90
C THR A 34 -68.10 26.48 6.05
N PRO A 35 -69.16 27.26 5.75
CA PRO A 35 -69.15 28.70 5.94
C PRO A 35 -70.07 29.17 7.08
N ILE A 36 -69.89 30.41 7.56
CA ILE A 36 -70.88 31.07 8.42
C ILE A 36 -71.28 32.44 7.79
N PRO A 37 -72.59 32.70 7.62
CA PRO A 37 -73.13 33.86 6.91
C PRO A 37 -73.15 35.16 7.72
N SER A 38 -73.14 36.28 6.99
CA SER A 38 -73.30 37.65 7.48
C SER A 38 -74.64 37.90 8.19
N PRO A 39 -74.66 38.75 9.24
CA PRO A 39 -75.86 39.46 9.65
C PRO A 39 -75.83 40.94 9.22
N THR A 40 -76.97 41.35 8.66
CA THR A 40 -77.40 42.71 8.31
C THR A 40 -77.43 43.68 9.51
N PRO A 41 -77.37 45.01 9.30
CA PRO A 41 -77.30 45.99 10.38
C PRO A 41 -78.68 46.26 11.03
N PRO A 42 -78.76 46.50 12.35
CA PRO A 42 -79.95 47.04 12.98
C PRO A 42 -79.94 48.58 13.10
N VAL A 43 -81.13 49.14 12.95
CA VAL A 43 -81.56 50.56 13.04
C VAL A 43 -81.57 51.02 14.53
N PRO A 44 -81.49 52.34 14.86
CA PRO A 44 -80.99 52.81 16.15
C PRO A 44 -82.04 52.82 17.30
N MET A 45 -81.50 52.79 18.52
CA MET A 45 -82.19 52.81 19.83
C MET A 45 -82.98 54.10 20.12
N PRO A 46 -83.84 54.07 21.16
CA PRO A 46 -83.80 55.11 22.18
C PRO A 46 -83.47 54.57 23.60
N PRO A 47 -83.03 55.45 24.52
CA PRO A 47 -82.11 55.10 25.60
C PRO A 47 -82.83 54.74 26.91
N THR A 48 -82.27 53.79 27.66
CA THR A 48 -82.57 53.66 29.09
C THR A 48 -81.27 53.64 29.87
N THR A 49 -81.03 54.76 30.54
CA THR A 49 -79.96 55.02 31.49
C THR A 49 -79.98 53.99 32.61
N ILE A 50 -78.92 53.20 32.75
CA ILE A 50 -78.60 52.47 33.98
C ILE A 50 -77.20 52.92 34.40
N THR A 51 -77.16 53.82 35.37
CA THR A 51 -75.95 54.18 36.11
C THR A 51 -75.48 53.00 36.93
N VAL A 52 -74.37 52.38 36.52
CA VAL A 52 -73.58 51.47 37.37
C VAL A 52 -72.23 52.13 37.58
N ASN A 53 -72.02 52.58 38.81
CA ASN A 53 -70.79 53.14 39.34
C ASN A 53 -69.74 52.01 39.43
N VAL A 54 -68.79 51.98 38.49
CA VAL A 54 -67.60 51.10 38.54
C VAL A 54 -66.36 52.00 38.59
N PRO A 55 -65.55 51.98 39.66
CA PRO A 55 -64.29 52.72 39.68
C PRO A 55 -63.33 52.16 38.61
N PRO A 56 -62.54 53.00 37.92
CA PRO A 56 -61.68 52.53 36.83
C PRO A 56 -60.57 51.65 37.40
N GLN A 57 -60.65 50.34 37.19
CA GLN A 57 -59.48 49.48 37.27
C GLN A 57 -58.63 49.74 36.03
N ILE A 58 -57.59 50.54 36.20
CA ILE A 58 -56.51 50.65 35.22
C ILE A 58 -55.85 49.28 35.17
N ILE A 59 -56.13 48.52 34.11
CA ILE A 59 -55.38 47.31 33.79
C ILE A 59 -54.04 47.83 33.26
N GLU A 60 -53.05 47.95 34.15
CA GLU A 60 -51.65 48.02 33.73
C GLU A 60 -51.35 46.70 33.03
N ILE A 61 -51.39 46.72 31.70
CA ILE A 61 -50.77 45.67 30.90
C ILE A 61 -49.28 45.86 31.12
N ALA A 62 -48.74 45.22 32.16
CA ALA A 62 -47.32 45.10 32.36
C ALA A 62 -46.77 44.40 31.11
N GLN A 63 -46.34 45.20 30.15
CA GLN A 63 -45.73 44.74 28.92
C GLN A 63 -44.39 44.12 29.34
N LYS A 64 -44.42 42.82 29.68
CA LYS A 64 -43.22 42.02 29.94
C LYS A 64 -42.38 42.19 28.69
N SER A 65 -41.32 42.98 28.80
CA SER A 65 -40.38 43.22 27.72
C SER A 65 -39.99 41.87 27.16
N ALA A 66 -40.42 41.60 25.92
CA ALA A 66 -40.03 40.37 25.24
C ALA A 66 -38.51 40.31 25.30
N VAL A 67 -37.96 39.27 25.92
CA VAL A 67 -36.52 39.12 26.13
C VAL A 67 -35.89 39.04 24.75
N THR A 68 -35.42 40.19 24.24
CA THR A 68 -34.95 40.38 22.86
C THR A 68 -33.73 39.52 22.53
N TRP A 69 -33.05 39.01 23.54
CA TRP A 69 -31.95 38.06 23.37
C TRP A 69 -32.40 36.69 22.82
N VAL A 70 -33.66 36.29 23.04
CA VAL A 70 -34.21 35.02 22.52
C VAL A 70 -34.31 35.05 20.98
N THR A 71 -34.47 36.22 20.37
CA THR A 71 -34.50 36.38 18.91
C THR A 71 -33.15 36.09 18.25
N TRP A 72 -32.05 36.23 18.99
CA TRP A 72 -30.69 35.98 18.50
C TRP A 72 -30.21 34.54 18.75
N LEU A 73 -30.93 33.75 19.58
CA LEU A 73 -30.61 32.35 19.86
C LEU A 73 -30.52 31.47 18.59
N PRO A 74 -31.42 31.56 17.60
CA PRO A 74 -31.32 30.78 16.37
C PRO A 74 -30.05 31.11 15.56
N LEU A 75 -29.64 32.39 15.54
CA LEU A 75 -28.42 32.84 14.87
C LEU A 75 -27.16 32.35 15.61
N ALA A 76 -27.16 32.43 16.93
CA ALA A 76 -26.08 31.89 17.76
C ALA A 76 -25.95 30.37 17.64
N ALA A 77 -27.08 29.64 17.63
CA ALA A 77 -27.12 28.20 17.42
C ALA A 77 -26.64 27.81 16.00
N SER A 78 -27.05 28.55 14.97
CA SER A 78 -26.58 28.35 13.60
C SER A 78 -25.07 28.59 13.46
N GLY A 79 -24.54 29.64 14.09
CA GLY A 79 -23.11 29.92 14.13
C GLY A 79 -22.31 28.79 14.80
N LEU A 80 -22.81 28.24 15.92
CA LEU A 80 -22.21 27.09 16.60
C LEU A 80 -22.16 25.84 15.71
N VAL A 81 -23.25 25.53 14.99
CA VAL A 81 -23.29 24.40 14.05
C VAL A 81 -22.32 24.62 12.89
N LEU A 82 -22.22 25.85 12.35
CA LEU A 82 -21.28 26.18 11.29
C LEU A 82 -19.82 25.97 11.75
N ILE A 83 -19.47 26.46 12.93
CA ILE A 83 -18.14 26.29 13.53
C ILE A 83 -17.84 24.80 13.76
N GLY A 84 -18.79 24.06 14.33
CA GLY A 84 -18.68 22.61 14.54
C GLY A 84 -18.47 21.85 13.23
N ALA A 85 -19.21 22.20 12.17
CA ALA A 85 -19.05 21.63 10.84
C ALA A 85 -17.68 21.95 10.23
N MET A 86 -17.20 23.19 10.37
CA MET A 86 -15.88 23.62 9.90
C MET A 86 -14.74 22.85 10.58
N VAL A 87 -14.79 22.73 11.91
CA VAL A 87 -13.81 21.96 12.69
C VAL A 87 -13.85 20.48 12.29
N THR A 88 -15.04 19.90 12.14
CA THR A 88 -15.20 18.51 11.74
C THR A 88 -14.63 18.25 10.34
N LEU A 89 -14.90 19.13 9.38
CA LEU A 89 -14.34 19.06 8.02
C LEU A 89 -12.81 19.22 8.00
N TYR A 90 -12.27 20.09 8.85
CA TYR A 90 -10.82 20.28 8.96
C TYR A 90 -10.13 19.04 9.53
N VAL A 91 -10.66 18.49 10.63
CA VAL A 91 -10.16 17.26 11.24
C VAL A 91 -10.28 16.09 10.26
N SER A 92 -11.42 15.95 9.59
CA SER A 92 -11.66 14.91 8.58
C SER A 92 -10.71 15.03 7.38
N ASN A 93 -10.42 16.24 6.89
CA ASN A 93 -9.43 16.43 5.83
C ASN A 93 -8.01 16.06 6.29
N ARG A 94 -7.64 16.40 7.53
CA ARG A 94 -6.32 16.05 8.07
C ARG A 94 -6.15 14.55 8.23
N THR A 95 -7.15 13.86 8.78
CA THR A 95 -7.11 12.40 8.92
C THR A 95 -7.17 11.70 7.57
N ASN A 96 -7.98 12.17 6.63
CA ASN A 96 -8.00 11.61 5.27
C ASN A 96 -6.65 11.77 4.57
N ARG A 97 -5.97 12.93 4.70
CA ARG A 97 -4.62 13.11 4.15
C ARG A 97 -3.59 12.18 4.80
N ALA A 98 -3.66 12.00 6.12
CA ALA A 98 -2.79 11.07 6.83
C ALA A 98 -3.06 9.60 6.43
N ALA A 99 -4.33 9.24 6.23
CA ALA A 99 -4.73 7.92 5.78
C ALA A 99 -4.26 7.63 4.35
N ILE A 100 -4.37 8.60 3.44
CA ILE A 100 -3.85 8.49 2.07
C ILE A 100 -2.33 8.34 2.09
N ALA A 101 -1.61 9.18 2.85
CA ALA A 101 -0.16 9.06 2.95
C ALA A 101 0.27 7.68 3.51
N ALA A 102 -0.43 7.18 4.53
CA ALA A 102 -0.17 5.85 5.09
C ALA A 102 -0.53 4.71 4.12
N ALA A 103 -1.50 4.90 3.23
CA ALA A 103 -1.83 3.95 2.18
C ALA A 103 -0.77 3.95 1.06
N ASP A 104 -0.36 5.14 0.61
CA ASP A 104 0.70 5.32 -0.39
C ASP A 104 2.03 4.70 0.09
N ASP A 105 2.37 4.86 1.38
CA ASP A 105 3.57 4.26 1.97
C ASP A 105 3.51 2.72 1.94
N ARG A 106 2.35 2.13 2.23
CA ARG A 106 2.16 0.67 2.17
C ARG A 106 2.25 0.15 0.74
N GLU A 107 1.64 0.86 -0.21
CA GLU A 107 1.69 0.50 -1.63
C GLU A 107 3.12 0.63 -2.18
N TRP A 108 3.83 1.68 -1.79
CA TRP A 108 5.24 1.87 -2.15
C TRP A 108 6.13 0.75 -1.63
N ILE A 109 5.97 0.34 -0.36
CA ILE A 109 6.76 -0.76 0.22
C ILE A 109 6.47 -2.08 -0.51
N LYS A 110 5.20 -2.35 -0.84
CA LYS A 110 4.81 -3.54 -1.60
C LYS A 110 5.42 -3.53 -3.00
N TRP A 111 5.29 -2.41 -3.72
CA TRP A 111 5.89 -2.25 -5.05
C TRP A 111 7.42 -2.43 -5.01
N ARG A 112 8.09 -1.78 -4.06
CA ARG A 112 9.54 -1.90 -3.85
C ARG A 112 9.96 -3.36 -3.65
N ARG A 113 9.19 -4.13 -2.88
CA ARG A 113 9.43 -5.56 -2.65
C ARG A 113 9.33 -6.36 -3.94
N GLU A 114 8.25 -6.17 -4.69
CA GLU A 114 8.00 -6.89 -5.95
C GLU A 114 9.11 -6.61 -6.97
N GLN A 115 9.49 -5.34 -7.11
CA GLN A 115 10.57 -4.95 -8.01
C GLN A 115 11.93 -5.48 -7.55
N LEU A 116 12.22 -5.44 -6.25
CA LEU A 116 13.48 -5.96 -5.71
C LEU A 116 13.63 -7.45 -6.04
N VAL A 117 12.56 -8.24 -5.86
CA VAL A 117 12.57 -9.67 -6.18
C VAL A 117 12.69 -9.89 -7.69
N SER A 118 11.93 -9.16 -8.52
CA SER A 118 11.96 -9.29 -9.98
C SER A 118 13.36 -9.03 -10.54
N ILE A 119 13.93 -7.86 -10.23
CA ILE A 119 15.24 -7.44 -10.76
C ILE A 119 16.34 -8.36 -10.24
N SER A 120 16.30 -8.75 -8.96
CA SER A 120 17.29 -9.69 -8.41
C SER A 120 17.23 -11.04 -9.12
N ASN A 121 16.02 -11.53 -9.44
CA ASN A 121 15.86 -12.78 -10.19
C ASN A 121 16.38 -12.66 -11.62
N GLU A 122 16.17 -11.52 -12.29
CA GLU A 122 16.72 -11.26 -13.62
C GLU A 122 18.26 -11.24 -13.61
N ILE A 123 18.88 -10.60 -12.62
CA ILE A 123 20.35 -10.59 -12.44
C ILE A 123 20.87 -12.02 -12.22
N LEU A 124 20.24 -12.77 -11.32
CA LEU A 124 20.62 -14.16 -11.02
C LEU A 124 20.47 -15.06 -12.25
N THR A 125 19.38 -14.90 -13.00
CA THR A 125 19.10 -15.66 -14.22
C THR A 125 20.14 -15.35 -15.29
N ALA A 126 20.43 -14.08 -15.56
CA ALA A 126 21.45 -13.68 -16.52
C ALA A 126 22.85 -14.20 -16.13
N ALA A 127 23.22 -14.09 -14.87
CA ALA A 127 24.51 -14.58 -14.37
C ALA A 127 24.62 -16.12 -14.45
N HIS A 128 23.54 -16.85 -14.16
CA HIS A 128 23.51 -18.30 -14.29
C HIS A 128 23.53 -18.75 -15.76
N GLN A 129 22.77 -18.11 -16.64
CA GLN A 129 22.80 -18.40 -18.07
C GLN A 129 24.20 -18.20 -18.65
N ALA A 130 24.83 -17.06 -18.34
CA ALA A 130 26.19 -16.77 -18.77
C ALA A 130 27.18 -17.81 -18.19
N GLY A 131 27.10 -18.10 -16.90
CA GLY A 131 27.96 -19.09 -16.24
C GLY A 131 27.82 -20.51 -16.80
N THR A 132 26.59 -20.96 -17.05
CA THR A 132 26.32 -22.28 -17.65
C THR A 132 26.87 -22.37 -19.07
N ARG A 133 26.70 -21.32 -19.88
CA ARG A 133 27.23 -21.26 -21.25
C ARG A 133 28.75 -21.26 -21.26
N LEU A 134 29.36 -20.47 -20.36
CA LEU A 134 30.81 -20.41 -20.16
C LEU A 134 31.41 -21.75 -19.74
N ARG A 135 30.72 -22.50 -18.87
CA ARG A 135 31.15 -23.86 -18.49
C ARG A 135 31.23 -24.82 -19.68
N GLY A 136 30.40 -24.58 -20.70
CA GLY A 136 30.37 -25.37 -21.93
C GLY A 136 31.34 -24.92 -23.02
N PHE A 137 32.29 -24.02 -22.75
CA PHE A 137 33.11 -23.39 -23.80
C PHE A 137 33.93 -24.34 -24.67
N SER A 138 34.36 -25.48 -24.11
CA SER A 138 35.06 -26.52 -24.85
C SER A 138 34.21 -27.22 -25.92
N LEU A 139 32.88 -27.03 -25.88
CA LEU A 139 31.90 -27.66 -26.77
C LEU A 139 31.36 -26.70 -27.84
N TRP A 140 31.74 -25.42 -27.82
CA TRP A 140 31.12 -24.41 -28.68
C TRP A 140 31.37 -24.63 -30.19
N GLY A 141 32.44 -25.34 -30.57
CA GLY A 141 32.67 -25.76 -31.96
C GLY A 141 32.60 -24.61 -32.96
N SER A 142 31.92 -24.80 -34.10
CA SER A 142 31.73 -23.75 -35.10
C SER A 142 30.70 -22.69 -34.70
N GLU A 143 29.90 -22.93 -33.65
CA GLU A 143 28.87 -22.00 -33.15
C GLU A 143 29.41 -21.05 -32.08
N GLY A 144 30.71 -21.10 -31.77
CA GLY A 144 31.32 -20.29 -30.71
C GLY A 144 31.14 -18.78 -30.90
N GLU A 145 31.08 -18.29 -32.14
CA GLU A 145 30.81 -16.88 -32.40
C GLU A 145 29.40 -16.45 -31.96
N VAL A 146 28.39 -17.31 -32.13
CA VAL A 146 27.03 -17.05 -31.66
C VAL A 146 26.99 -17.05 -30.14
N GLN A 147 27.62 -18.04 -29.50
CA GLN A 147 27.69 -18.10 -28.03
C GLN A 147 28.40 -16.89 -27.43
N ILE A 148 29.46 -16.42 -28.10
CA ILE A 148 30.19 -15.20 -27.72
C ILE A 148 29.27 -13.97 -27.69
N VAL A 149 28.47 -13.77 -28.74
CA VAL A 149 27.55 -12.64 -28.82
C VAL A 149 26.48 -12.73 -27.73
N GLU A 150 25.91 -13.92 -27.53
CA GLU A 150 24.85 -14.09 -26.54
C GLU A 150 25.33 -13.89 -25.09
N ILE A 151 26.51 -14.42 -24.74
CA ILE A 151 27.11 -14.20 -23.41
C ILE A 151 27.44 -12.72 -23.21
N ASN A 152 27.90 -12.03 -24.24
CA ASN A 152 28.18 -10.60 -24.15
C ASN A 152 26.89 -9.79 -23.90
N ASN A 153 25.78 -10.17 -24.54
CA ASN A 153 24.46 -9.56 -24.30
C ASN A 153 23.99 -9.81 -22.85
N GLU A 154 24.15 -11.03 -22.34
CA GLU A 154 23.81 -11.38 -20.95
C GLU A 154 24.69 -10.63 -19.93
N MET A 155 26.00 -10.55 -20.18
CA MET A 155 26.92 -9.77 -19.34
C MET A 155 26.60 -8.27 -19.35
N ALA A 156 26.16 -7.73 -20.49
CA ALA A 156 25.75 -6.33 -20.62
C ALA A 156 24.43 -6.02 -19.91
N ALA A 157 23.55 -7.02 -19.74
CA ALA A 157 22.29 -6.86 -19.01
C ALA A 157 22.51 -6.67 -17.50
N ILE A 158 23.51 -7.35 -16.91
CA ILE A 158 23.82 -7.29 -15.47
C ILE A 158 24.03 -5.83 -14.97
N PRO A 159 24.89 -4.99 -15.57
CA PRO A 159 25.07 -3.61 -15.13
C PRO A 159 23.86 -2.72 -15.43
N ASP A 160 23.04 -3.01 -16.44
CA ASP A 160 21.79 -2.26 -16.67
C ASP A 160 20.77 -2.54 -15.55
N LEU A 161 20.62 -3.81 -15.17
CA LEU A 161 19.79 -4.23 -14.06
C LEU A 161 20.32 -3.70 -12.71
N ALA A 162 21.65 -3.60 -12.56
CA ALA A 162 22.28 -2.99 -11.39
C ALA A 162 21.84 -1.54 -11.18
N ARG A 163 21.79 -0.74 -12.27
CA ARG A 163 21.32 0.66 -12.19
C ARG A 163 19.85 0.74 -11.79
N LYS A 164 19.01 -0.18 -12.29
CA LYS A 164 17.59 -0.25 -11.89
C LYS A 164 17.44 -0.59 -10.40
N LEU A 165 18.29 -1.49 -9.92
CA LEU A 165 18.34 -1.88 -8.51
C LEU A 165 18.78 -0.70 -7.63
N GLU A 166 19.77 0.07 -8.07
CA GLU A 166 20.28 1.26 -7.37
C GLU A 166 19.20 2.34 -7.22
N LEU A 167 18.34 2.54 -8.23
CA LEU A 167 17.21 3.47 -8.14
C LEU A 167 16.20 3.08 -7.04
N ILE A 168 16.13 1.81 -6.67
CA ILE A 168 15.11 1.25 -5.76
C ILE A 168 15.66 1.00 -4.35
N ALA A 169 16.92 0.59 -4.27
CA ALA A 169 17.59 0.19 -3.03
C ALA A 169 18.83 1.03 -2.69
N GLY A 170 19.18 2.02 -3.52
CA GLY A 170 20.43 2.77 -3.39
C GLY A 170 21.64 1.86 -3.56
N ASP A 171 22.71 2.17 -2.83
CA ASP A 171 24.00 1.47 -2.94
C ASP A 171 24.04 0.11 -2.21
N ALA A 172 22.92 -0.32 -1.60
CA ALA A 172 22.87 -1.49 -0.70
C ALA A 172 23.37 -2.79 -1.34
N PHE A 173 23.29 -2.92 -2.66
CA PHE A 173 23.68 -4.12 -3.40
C PHE A 173 24.81 -3.90 -4.42
N SER A 174 25.37 -2.68 -4.47
CA SER A 174 26.36 -2.32 -5.49
C SER A 174 27.59 -3.23 -5.43
N ARG A 175 28.02 -3.61 -4.21
CA ARG A 175 29.17 -4.49 -3.98
C ARG A 175 28.90 -5.91 -4.50
N GLU A 176 27.74 -6.47 -4.18
CA GLU A 176 27.36 -7.83 -4.54
C GLU A 176 27.14 -7.97 -6.04
N VAL A 177 26.44 -7.02 -6.66
CA VAL A 177 26.22 -7.03 -8.12
C VAL A 177 27.54 -6.85 -8.87
N THR A 178 28.45 -6.01 -8.36
CA THR A 178 29.81 -5.89 -8.91
C THR A 178 30.59 -7.21 -8.77
N ALA A 179 30.45 -7.93 -7.67
CA ALA A 179 31.08 -9.23 -7.48
C ALA A 179 30.54 -10.29 -8.45
N ILE A 180 29.23 -10.31 -8.70
CA ILE A 180 28.62 -11.17 -9.72
C ILE A 180 29.17 -10.81 -11.11
N HIS A 181 29.11 -9.54 -11.49
CA HIS A 181 29.58 -9.11 -12.81
C HIS A 181 31.07 -9.43 -13.02
N ARG A 182 31.90 -9.18 -12.00
CA ARG A 182 33.34 -9.48 -12.05
C ARG A 182 33.63 -10.97 -12.15
N SER A 183 32.93 -11.81 -11.39
CA SER A 183 33.13 -13.27 -11.47
C SER A 183 32.75 -13.83 -12.84
N VAL A 184 31.64 -13.38 -13.42
CA VAL A 184 31.24 -13.76 -14.79
C VAL A 184 32.22 -13.23 -15.83
N ALA A 185 32.70 -12.00 -15.68
CA ALA A 185 33.68 -11.40 -16.58
C ALA A 185 35.02 -12.15 -16.56
N LEU A 186 35.46 -12.67 -15.41
CA LEU A 186 36.67 -13.49 -15.33
C LEU A 186 36.49 -14.83 -16.05
N CYS A 187 35.35 -15.51 -15.88
CA CYS A 187 35.02 -16.70 -16.65
C CYS A 187 35.02 -16.42 -18.17
N TRP A 188 34.46 -15.27 -18.56
CA TRP A 188 34.45 -14.83 -19.95
C TRP A 188 35.85 -14.62 -20.53
N ILE A 189 36.70 -13.88 -19.83
CA ILE A 189 38.08 -13.63 -20.27
C ILE A 189 38.79 -14.97 -20.47
N PHE A 190 38.72 -15.87 -19.49
CA PHE A 190 39.32 -17.19 -19.60
C PHE A 190 38.78 -17.99 -20.78
N ALA A 191 37.46 -18.04 -20.99
CA ALA A 191 36.85 -18.74 -22.12
C ALA A 191 37.35 -18.17 -23.45
N SER A 192 37.37 -16.84 -23.59
CA SER A 192 37.74 -16.15 -24.82
C SER A 192 39.21 -16.37 -25.20
N GLU A 193 40.11 -16.43 -24.22
CA GLU A 193 41.53 -16.67 -24.43
C GLU A 193 41.83 -18.14 -24.74
N ASN A 194 41.12 -19.07 -24.09
CA ASN A 194 41.41 -20.50 -24.18
C ASN A 194 40.59 -21.24 -25.24
N PHE A 195 39.51 -20.65 -25.80
CA PHE A 195 38.66 -21.34 -26.76
C PHE A 195 39.43 -21.90 -27.96
N LYS A 196 40.31 -21.11 -28.57
CA LYS A 196 41.10 -21.53 -29.74
C LYS A 196 42.16 -22.58 -29.40
N THR A 197 42.81 -22.45 -28.25
CA THR A 197 43.89 -23.34 -27.81
C THR A 197 43.35 -24.69 -27.34
N VAL A 198 42.21 -24.69 -26.64
CA VAL A 198 41.54 -25.89 -26.14
C VAL A 198 41.14 -26.82 -27.29
N HIS A 199 40.63 -26.28 -28.40
CA HIS A 199 40.31 -27.08 -29.59
C HIS A 199 41.55 -27.70 -30.28
N GLN A 200 42.74 -27.13 -30.08
CA GLN A 200 44.01 -27.64 -30.65
C GLN A 200 44.73 -28.62 -29.71
N SER A 201 44.54 -28.49 -28.40
CA SER A 201 45.30 -29.18 -27.34
C SER A 201 44.87 -30.63 -27.04
N GLY A 202 43.86 -31.16 -27.74
CA GLY A 202 43.38 -32.54 -27.57
C GLY A 202 42.70 -32.79 -26.21
N ARG A 203 42.46 -34.07 -25.88
CA ARG A 203 41.60 -34.48 -24.74
C ARG A 203 42.09 -34.03 -23.36
N VAL A 204 43.42 -34.03 -23.15
CA VAL A 204 44.03 -33.69 -21.86
C VAL A 204 43.98 -32.18 -21.59
N GLY A 205 44.27 -31.35 -22.60
CA GLY A 205 44.14 -29.90 -22.50
C GLY A 205 42.69 -29.44 -22.29
N MET A 206 41.74 -30.09 -22.97
CA MET A 206 40.30 -29.88 -22.69
C MET A 206 39.91 -30.20 -21.26
N ALA A 207 40.37 -31.33 -20.72
CA ALA A 207 40.03 -31.73 -19.36
C ALA A 207 40.52 -30.72 -18.32
N GLN A 208 41.77 -30.26 -18.45
CA GLN A 208 42.35 -29.26 -17.56
C GLN A 208 41.59 -27.92 -17.64
N ALA A 209 41.34 -27.42 -18.85
CA ALA A 209 40.66 -26.14 -19.02
C ALA A 209 39.18 -26.18 -18.53
N ASN A 210 38.52 -27.33 -18.63
CA ASN A 210 37.19 -27.55 -18.05
C ASN A 210 37.22 -27.58 -16.51
N THR A 211 38.27 -28.12 -15.89
CA THR A 211 38.45 -28.08 -14.44
C THR A 211 38.63 -26.65 -13.96
N GLU A 212 39.53 -25.89 -14.59
CA GLU A 212 39.77 -24.48 -14.26
C GLU A 212 38.49 -23.63 -14.45
N MET A 213 37.77 -23.83 -15.56
CA MET A 213 36.48 -23.18 -15.79
C MET A 213 35.44 -23.56 -14.73
N SER A 214 35.39 -24.82 -14.31
CA SER A 214 34.46 -25.27 -13.26
C SER A 214 34.72 -24.52 -11.95
N GLU A 215 35.98 -24.40 -11.54
CA GLU A 215 36.38 -23.65 -10.33
C GLU A 215 35.97 -22.18 -10.42
N MET A 216 36.21 -21.52 -11.56
CA MET A 216 35.77 -20.14 -11.75
C MET A 216 34.25 -20.00 -11.75
N THR A 217 33.50 -20.93 -12.36
CA THR A 217 32.02 -20.90 -12.31
C THR A 217 31.47 -21.16 -10.92
N GLU A 218 32.21 -21.86 -10.05
CA GLU A 218 31.85 -22.01 -8.65
C GLU A 218 31.92 -20.66 -7.91
N SER A 219 32.91 -19.82 -8.25
CA SER A 219 32.99 -18.45 -7.72
C SER A 219 31.80 -17.58 -8.15
N VAL A 220 31.29 -17.75 -9.38
CA VAL A 220 30.05 -17.10 -9.85
C VAL A 220 28.86 -17.58 -9.01
N GLY A 221 28.76 -18.88 -8.79
CA GLY A 221 27.72 -19.47 -7.93
C GLY A 221 27.76 -18.94 -6.50
N GLN A 222 28.96 -18.74 -5.95
CA GLN A 222 29.14 -18.14 -4.63
C GLN A 222 28.69 -16.68 -4.59
N ALA A 223 29.10 -15.86 -5.57
CA ALA A 223 28.67 -14.46 -5.66
C ALA A 223 27.13 -14.33 -5.77
N CYS A 224 26.48 -15.22 -6.53
CA CYS A 224 25.02 -15.27 -6.62
C CYS A 224 24.35 -15.66 -5.28
N ARG A 225 24.93 -16.59 -4.53
CA ARG A 225 24.43 -16.97 -3.20
C ARG A 225 24.56 -15.82 -2.21
N ASP A 226 25.69 -15.13 -2.21
CA ASP A 226 25.94 -13.98 -1.34
C ASP A 226 24.97 -12.84 -1.64
N PHE A 227 24.75 -12.53 -2.93
CA PHE A 227 23.74 -11.56 -3.36
C PHE A 227 22.32 -11.95 -2.89
N THR A 228 21.95 -13.22 -3.06
CA THR A 228 20.63 -13.72 -2.61
C THR A 228 20.47 -13.59 -1.10
N ALA A 229 21.53 -13.81 -0.33
CA ALA A 229 21.54 -13.62 1.12
C ALA A 229 21.36 -12.15 1.49
N SER A 230 22.06 -11.23 0.82
CA SER A 230 21.90 -9.78 1.02
C SER A 230 20.47 -9.32 0.70
N VAL A 231 19.89 -9.77 -0.42
CA VAL A 231 18.50 -9.43 -0.80
C VAL A 231 17.51 -9.94 0.25
N ARG A 232 17.70 -11.18 0.74
CA ARG A 232 16.85 -11.74 1.80
C ARG A 232 16.99 -10.97 3.12
N ALA A 233 18.20 -10.54 3.46
CA ALA A 233 18.44 -9.74 4.66
C ALA A 233 17.73 -8.37 4.57
N GLU A 234 17.81 -7.69 3.42
CA GLU A 234 17.13 -6.41 3.19
C GLU A 234 15.59 -6.56 3.22
N LEU A 235 15.07 -7.64 2.63
CA LEU A 235 13.65 -7.95 2.71
C LEU A 235 13.19 -8.22 4.15
N LYS A 236 14.07 -8.70 5.03
CA LYS A 236 13.76 -8.92 6.45
C LYS A 236 13.91 -7.65 7.28
N SER A 237 14.93 -6.83 7.02
CA SER A 237 15.24 -5.59 7.75
C SER A 237 14.18 -4.51 7.55
N ALA A 238 13.55 -4.46 6.37
CA ALA A 238 12.48 -3.51 6.04
C ALA A 238 11.14 -3.75 6.76
N GLY A 239 11.12 -4.49 7.88
CA GLY A 239 9.92 -4.75 8.69
C GLY A 239 8.92 -5.72 8.04
N LEU A 240 9.37 -6.46 7.03
CA LEU A 240 8.53 -7.16 6.04
C LEU A 240 8.22 -8.62 6.40
N GLY A 241 8.29 -8.97 7.69
CA GLY A 241 7.98 -10.30 8.24
C GLY A 241 7.10 -10.30 9.50
N GLN A 242 6.65 -9.14 9.99
CA GLN A 242 5.72 -9.08 11.13
C GLN A 242 4.30 -8.80 10.64
N ASN A 243 3.41 -9.73 10.94
CA ASN A 243 1.97 -9.53 10.97
C ASN A 243 1.68 -8.22 11.72
N VAL A 244 1.23 -7.21 11.00
CA VAL A 244 0.66 -6.00 11.61
C VAL A 244 -0.68 -6.42 12.21
N THR A 245 -0.69 -6.77 13.49
CA THR A 245 -1.91 -6.75 14.28
C THR A 245 -2.45 -5.31 14.20
N PRO A 246 -3.70 -5.09 13.75
CA PRO A 246 -4.26 -3.75 13.74
C PRO A 246 -4.28 -3.18 15.17
N PRO A 247 -4.15 -1.86 15.36
CA PRO A 247 -4.27 -1.25 16.67
C PRO A 247 -5.66 -1.56 17.21
N SER A 248 -5.71 -2.41 18.23
CA SER A 248 -6.93 -2.74 18.95
C SER A 248 -7.39 -1.48 19.68
N ALA A 249 -8.46 -0.89 19.18
CA ALA A 249 -9.23 0.09 19.92
C ALA A 249 -10.06 -0.69 20.95
N ASP A 250 -9.50 -0.97 22.12
CA ASP A 250 -10.29 -0.97 23.35
C ASP A 250 -9.38 -1.02 24.57
N GLY A 251 -9.57 -0.04 25.47
CA GLY A 251 -9.06 -0.14 26.81
C GLY A 251 -10.04 -0.93 27.65
N THR A 252 -9.57 -1.96 28.36
CA THR A 252 -10.01 -2.36 29.71
C THR A 252 -9.06 -3.47 30.21
N GLU A 253 -8.26 -3.12 31.21
CA GLU A 253 -7.62 -3.86 32.33
C GLU A 253 -7.12 -5.33 32.23
N PRO A 254 -6.11 -5.68 33.08
CA PRO A 254 -5.34 -6.92 32.97
C PRO A 254 -6.01 -8.09 33.71
N ARG A 255 -5.94 -9.30 33.15
CA ARG A 255 -6.26 -10.53 33.86
C ARG A 255 -5.10 -11.52 33.78
N SER A 256 -4.65 -11.92 34.96
CA SER A 256 -3.62 -12.90 35.26
C SER A 256 -3.86 -14.28 34.65
N SER A 257 -2.73 -14.91 34.29
CA SER A 257 -2.30 -16.30 34.54
C SER A 257 -3.14 -17.51 34.10
N GLU A 258 -2.37 -18.48 33.58
CA GLU A 258 -2.59 -19.93 33.49
C GLU A 258 -3.34 -20.51 32.29
N GLY A 259 -2.67 -21.49 31.65
CA GLY A 259 -3.23 -22.33 30.60
C GLY A 259 -2.18 -22.91 29.67
N SER A 260 -1.27 -23.74 30.21
CA SER A 260 -0.36 -24.58 29.44
C SER A 260 -1.08 -25.32 28.31
N ALA A 261 -0.65 -25.12 27.07
CA ALA A 261 -1.00 -26.01 25.98
C ALA A 261 -0.24 -27.35 26.16
N PRO A 262 -0.90 -28.52 26.01
CA PRO A 262 -0.22 -29.81 26.08
C PRO A 262 0.73 -29.99 24.89
N PRO A 263 1.89 -30.65 25.07
CA PRO A 263 2.85 -30.91 23.99
C PRO A 263 2.28 -31.88 22.94
N PRO A 264 2.74 -31.79 21.67
CA PRO A 264 2.30 -32.69 20.61
C PRO A 264 2.74 -34.14 20.88
N PRO A 265 1.97 -35.16 20.44
CA PRO A 265 2.30 -36.55 20.66
C PRO A 265 3.59 -36.96 19.92
N GLU A 266 4.48 -37.65 20.65
CA GLU A 266 5.67 -38.31 20.11
C GLU A 266 5.29 -39.40 19.09
N PRO A 267 6.10 -39.60 18.04
CA PRO A 267 5.90 -40.70 17.09
C PRO A 267 6.28 -42.04 17.73
N GLU A 268 5.34 -42.99 17.72
CA GLU A 268 5.59 -44.38 18.13
C GLU A 268 6.67 -45.05 17.24
N PRO A 269 7.61 -45.80 17.83
CA PRO A 269 8.52 -46.68 17.10
C PRO A 269 7.91 -48.08 16.89
N GLU A 270 8.57 -48.87 16.02
CA GLU A 270 8.34 -50.29 15.66
C GLU A 270 7.47 -50.51 14.41
N SER A 271 7.82 -51.37 13.43
CA SER A 271 8.82 -52.44 13.37
C SER A 271 9.06 -52.86 11.89
N PRO A 272 10.03 -53.74 11.60
CA PRO A 272 10.77 -53.81 10.33
C PRO A 272 10.01 -54.45 9.16
N ALA A 273 10.36 -53.99 7.96
CA ALA A 273 9.90 -54.52 6.68
C ALA A 273 10.30 -56.00 6.52
N ALA A 274 9.31 -56.83 6.25
CA ALA A 274 9.49 -58.19 5.75
C ALA A 274 9.98 -58.14 4.29
N GLU A 275 11.10 -58.83 4.02
CA GLU A 275 11.47 -59.28 2.68
C GLU A 275 10.44 -60.27 2.12
N PRO A 276 10.25 -60.28 0.80
CA PRO A 276 10.03 -61.54 0.10
C PRO A 276 10.98 -61.72 -1.11
N GLU A 277 11.52 -62.94 -1.14
CA GLU A 277 12.16 -63.77 -2.19
C GLU A 277 12.48 -63.19 -3.58
#